data_AF-A0A539EAH3-F1
#
_entry.id   AF-A0A539EAH3-F1
#
_cell.length_a   1.000
_cell.length_b   1.000
_cell.length_c   1.000
_cell.angle_alpha   90.00
_cell.angle_beta   90.00
_cell.angle_gamma   90.00
#
_symmetry.space_group_name_H-M   'P 1'
#
loop_
_entity.id
_entity.type
_entity.pdbx_description
1 polymer ?
#
loop_
_entity_poly.entity_id
_entity_poly.type
_entity_poly.pdbx_seq_one_letter_code
_entity_poly.pdbx_strand_id
1 'polypeptide(L)'
;MDELIKQAESDHDHPFFTVPLAERLRRHHYASPAHNAIALFQRSAAAVPAYRAFLQEHRIDPTEITDVSHFQQLPLVNKNNYMRAYDLPLRCWQGRLDLMEMIAVSSGSTGTPLFWPRSRQHELEV
;
A
#
# COMPACT_ATOMS: atom_id res chain seq x y z
N MET A 1 13.61 -21.65 12.43
CA MET A 1 14.35 -22.12 11.24
C MET A 1 13.41 -22.83 10.28
N ASP A 2 12.64 -23.82 10.74
CA ASP A 2 11.69 -24.58 9.90
C ASP A 2 10.54 -23.77 9.27
N GLU A 3 9.97 -22.77 9.95
CA GLU A 3 8.92 -21.91 9.36
C GLU A 3 9.46 -21.00 8.26
N LEU A 4 10.69 -20.50 8.41
CA LEU A 4 11.34 -19.65 7.41
C LEU A 4 11.69 -20.44 6.14
N ILE A 5 12.05 -21.72 6.28
CA ILE A 5 12.33 -22.63 5.15
C ILE A 5 11.02 -22.96 4.41
N LYS A 6 9.93 -23.26 5.14
CA LYS A 6 8.61 -23.51 4.53
C LYS A 6 8.04 -22.28 3.79
N GLN A 7 8.24 -21.08 4.34
CA GLN A 7 7.77 -19.83 3.73
C GLN A 7 8.55 -19.48 2.45
N ALA A 8 9.83 -19.87 2.37
CA ALA A 8 10.67 -19.71 1.17
C ALA A 8 10.36 -20.76 0.09
N GLU A 9 10.06 -22.01 0.48
CA GLU A 9 9.65 -23.06 -0.46
C GLU A 9 8.28 -22.75 -1.11
N SER A 10 7.33 -22.16 -0.36
CA SER A 10 6.04 -21.73 -0.91
C SER A 10 6.13 -20.59 -1.93
N ASP A 11 7.27 -19.89 -1.97
CA ASP A 11 7.44 -18.64 -2.70
C ASP A 11 7.77 -18.85 -4.17
N HIS A 12 8.47 -19.93 -4.48
CA HIS A 12 8.82 -20.28 -5.87
C HIS A 12 7.57 -20.58 -6.71
N ASP A 13 6.52 -21.07 -6.04
CA ASP A 13 5.23 -21.37 -6.66
C ASP A 13 4.30 -20.14 -6.74
N HIS A 14 4.71 -19.00 -6.18
CA HIS A 14 3.88 -17.79 -6.20
C HIS A 14 3.55 -17.38 -7.65
N PRO A 15 2.29 -17.02 -7.97
CA PRO A 15 1.87 -16.66 -9.33
C PRO A 15 2.72 -15.59 -10.01
N PHE A 16 3.37 -14.74 -9.23
CA PHE A 16 4.33 -13.74 -9.74
C PHE A 16 5.46 -14.37 -10.55
N PHE A 17 6.02 -15.50 -10.08
CA PHE A 17 7.14 -16.19 -10.71
C PHE A 17 6.68 -17.28 -11.69
N THR A 18 5.50 -17.86 -11.48
CA THR A 18 5.03 -19.02 -12.24
C THR A 18 4.10 -18.68 -13.41
N VAL A 19 3.42 -17.54 -13.38
CA VAL A 19 2.50 -17.13 -14.45
C VAL A 19 3.22 -16.21 -15.44
N PRO A 20 3.24 -16.53 -16.75
CA PRO A 20 3.85 -15.67 -17.76
C PRO A 20 3.30 -14.25 -17.72
N LEU A 21 4.17 -13.26 -17.90
CA LEU A 21 3.79 -11.83 -17.89
C LEU A 21 2.60 -11.53 -18.80
N ALA A 22 2.55 -12.12 -20.00
CA ALA A 22 1.45 -11.92 -20.95
C ALA A 22 0.09 -12.41 -20.43
N GLU A 23 0.06 -13.49 -19.63
CA GLU A 23 -1.16 -13.96 -18.95
C GLU A 23 -1.55 -13.00 -17.82
N ARG A 24 -0.58 -12.54 -17.01
CA ARG A 24 -0.84 -11.56 -15.96
C ARG A 24 -1.38 -10.24 -16.51
N LEU A 25 -0.84 -9.76 -17.63
CA LEU A 25 -1.30 -8.52 -18.26
C LEU A 25 -2.72 -8.64 -18.81
N ARG A 26 -3.12 -9.83 -19.30
CA ARG A 26 -4.47 -10.05 -19.83
C ARG A 26 -5.58 -9.80 -18.81
N ARG A 27 -5.35 -9.97 -17.51
CA ARG A 27 -6.36 -9.66 -16.48
C ARG A 27 -6.79 -8.19 -16.51
N HIS A 28 -5.91 -7.27 -16.93
CA HIS A 28 -6.23 -5.84 -17.02
C HIS A 28 -7.13 -5.50 -18.22
N HIS A 29 -7.38 -6.45 -19.12
CA HIS A 29 -8.37 -6.27 -20.18
C HIS A 29 -9.80 -6.32 -19.64
N TYR A 30 -10.00 -6.96 -18.49
CA TYR A 30 -11.33 -7.18 -17.89
C TYR A 30 -11.47 -6.56 -16.50
N ALA A 31 -10.36 -6.27 -15.81
CA ALA A 31 -10.37 -5.58 -14.54
C ALA A 31 -10.49 -4.06 -14.74
N SER A 32 -11.41 -3.42 -14.03
CA SER A 32 -11.53 -1.95 -14.02
C SER A 32 -10.47 -1.34 -13.09
N PRO A 33 -9.52 -0.53 -13.60
CA PRO A 33 -8.51 0.12 -12.75
C PRO A 33 -9.15 1.05 -11.72
N ALA A 34 -10.23 1.72 -12.10
CA ALA A 34 -11.03 2.57 -11.23
C ALA A 34 -11.60 1.78 -10.04
N HIS A 35 -12.23 0.64 -10.30
CA HIS A 35 -12.77 -0.22 -9.26
C HIS A 35 -11.67 -0.71 -8.31
N ASN A 36 -10.52 -1.14 -8.85
CA ASN A 36 -9.39 -1.60 -8.04
C ASN A 36 -8.81 -0.48 -7.18
N ALA A 37 -8.71 0.75 -7.70
CA ALA A 37 -8.22 1.90 -6.95
C ALA A 37 -9.16 2.26 -5.78
N ILE A 38 -10.47 2.27 -6.02
CA ILE A 38 -11.48 2.54 -4.98
C ILE A 38 -11.45 1.44 -3.91
N ALA A 39 -11.39 0.17 -4.31
CA ALA A 39 -11.28 -0.95 -3.38
C ALA A 39 -9.99 -0.86 -2.54
N LEU A 40 -8.86 -0.49 -3.14
CA LEU A 40 -7.61 -0.29 -2.40
C LEU A 40 -7.70 0.91 -1.44
N PHE A 41 -8.33 2.01 -1.84
CA PHE A 41 -8.58 3.16 -0.98
C PHE A 41 -9.39 2.77 0.24
N GLN A 42 -10.52 2.07 0.07
CA GLN A 42 -11.38 1.67 1.17
C GLN A 42 -10.65 0.77 2.17
N ARG A 43 -9.89 -0.23 1.66
CA ARG A 43 -9.04 -1.06 2.52
C ARG A 43 -7.98 -0.24 3.25
N SER A 44 -7.34 0.71 2.58
CA SER A 44 -6.30 1.55 3.16
C SER A 44 -6.87 2.47 4.25
N ALA A 45 -8.02 3.10 4.01
CA ALA A 45 -8.71 3.95 4.98
C ALA A 45 -9.14 3.15 6.22
N ALA A 46 -9.56 1.89 6.02
CA ALA A 46 -9.92 1.00 7.10
C ALA A 46 -8.71 0.46 7.87
N ALA A 47 -7.58 0.19 7.23
CA ALA A 47 -6.50 -0.57 7.86
C ALA A 47 -5.24 0.24 8.18
N VAL A 48 -4.98 1.39 7.54
CA VAL A 48 -3.78 2.19 7.79
C VAL A 48 -4.11 3.32 8.79
N PRO A 49 -3.57 3.30 10.02
CA PRO A 49 -3.91 4.28 11.06
C PRO A 49 -3.70 5.74 10.63
N ALA A 50 -2.56 6.04 10.01
CA ALA A 50 -2.23 7.38 9.54
C ALA A 50 -3.19 7.85 8.44
N TYR A 51 -3.60 6.97 7.53
CA TYR A 51 -4.50 7.34 6.44
C TYR A 51 -5.91 7.64 6.96
N ARG A 52 -6.36 6.87 7.94
CA ARG A 52 -7.64 7.15 8.63
C ARG A 52 -7.62 8.50 9.33
N ALA A 53 -6.57 8.80 10.09
CA ALA A 53 -6.42 10.07 10.78
C ALA A 53 -6.36 11.26 9.79
N PHE A 54 -5.62 11.09 8.69
CA PHE A 54 -5.53 12.08 7.62
C PHE A 54 -6.91 12.38 6.98
N LEU A 55 -7.70 11.35 6.66
CA LEU A 55 -9.05 11.54 6.11
C LEU A 55 -9.98 12.22 7.11
N GLN A 56 -9.89 11.87 8.40
CA GLN A 56 -10.68 12.52 9.46
C GLN A 56 -10.34 14.00 9.63
N GLU A 57 -9.05 14.36 9.57
CA GLU A 57 -8.60 15.77 9.61
C GLU A 57 -9.18 16.56 8.44
N HIS A 58 -9.28 15.93 7.26
CA HIS A 58 -9.90 16.48 6.08
C HIS A 58 -11.44 16.36 6.03
N ARG A 59 -12.06 15.79 7.08
CA ARG A 59 -13.52 15.57 7.20
C ARG A 59 -14.10 14.73 6.06
N ILE A 60 -13.36 13.71 5.63
CA ILE A 60 -13.76 12.80 4.55
C ILE A 60 -14.25 11.49 5.17
N ASP A 61 -15.47 11.09 4.81
CA ASP A 61 -15.98 9.75 5.09
C ASP A 61 -15.54 8.79 3.95
N PRO A 62 -14.72 7.76 4.24
CA PRO A 62 -14.29 6.81 3.21
C PRO A 62 -15.43 6.01 2.58
N THR A 63 -16.57 5.88 3.26
CA THR A 63 -17.73 5.12 2.74
C THR A 63 -18.46 5.85 1.62
N GLU A 64 -18.28 7.17 1.51
CA GLU A 64 -18.86 8.00 0.45
C GLU A 64 -18.06 7.92 -0.87
N ILE A 65 -16.79 7.49 -0.80
CA ILE A 65 -15.91 7.37 -1.96
C ILE A 65 -16.16 6.03 -2.66
N THR A 66 -17.19 6.01 -3.53
CA THR A 66 -17.66 4.80 -4.23
C THR A 66 -17.42 4.83 -5.74
N ASP A 67 -17.05 5.99 -6.29
CA ASP A 67 -16.77 6.19 -7.71
C ASP A 67 -15.51 7.04 -7.94
N VAL A 68 -15.11 7.11 -9.22
CA VAL A 68 -13.88 7.80 -9.64
C VAL A 68 -13.96 9.31 -9.41
N SER A 69 -15.13 9.92 -9.57
CA SER A 69 -15.31 11.36 -9.43
C SER A 69 -15.10 11.80 -7.98
N HIS A 70 -15.58 11.01 -7.01
CA HIS A 70 -15.30 11.24 -5.59
C HIS A 70 -13.84 10.91 -5.25
N PHE A 71 -13.30 9.81 -5.79
CA PHE A 71 -11.90 9.43 -5.57
C PHE A 71 -10.92 10.53 -6.02
N GLN A 72 -11.21 11.19 -7.15
CA GLN A 72 -10.39 12.28 -7.68
C GLN A 72 -10.38 13.54 -6.81
N GLN A 73 -11.32 13.68 -5.88
CA GLN A 73 -11.40 14.81 -4.97
C GLN A 73 -10.62 14.59 -3.67
N LEU A 74 -10.05 13.39 -3.48
CA LEU A 74 -9.25 13.08 -2.30
C LEU A 74 -8.03 14.03 -2.18
N PRO A 75 -7.72 14.51 -0.97
CA PRO A 75 -6.58 15.37 -0.74
C PRO A 75 -5.28 14.61 -1.02
N LEU A 76 -4.37 15.28 -1.74
CA LEU A 76 -3.08 14.69 -2.08
C LEU A 76 -2.19 14.59 -0.84
N VAL A 77 -1.58 13.42 -0.65
CA VAL A 77 -0.55 13.20 0.36
C VAL A 77 0.81 13.66 -0.16
N ASN A 78 1.62 14.21 0.73
CA ASN A 78 2.97 14.67 0.46
C ASN A 78 3.88 14.44 1.68
N LYS A 79 5.15 14.88 1.57
CA LYS A 79 6.14 14.67 2.64
C LYS A 79 5.74 15.37 3.95
N ASN A 80 5.11 16.54 3.87
CA ASN A 80 4.82 17.37 5.03
C ASN A 80 3.48 17.00 5.69
N ASN A 81 2.42 16.83 4.90
CA ASN A 81 1.08 16.55 5.44
C ASN A 81 0.84 15.07 5.80
N TYR A 82 1.78 14.18 5.45
CA TYR A 82 1.60 12.74 5.68
C TYR A 82 2.88 12.06 6.17
N MET A 83 3.95 12.04 5.37
CA MET A 83 5.13 11.21 5.70
C MET A 83 5.87 11.66 6.96
N ARG A 84 5.92 12.98 7.21
CA ARG A 84 6.53 13.59 8.40
C ARG A 84 5.54 13.84 9.52
N ALA A 85 4.25 13.93 9.20
CA ALA A 85 3.19 14.15 10.17
C ALA A 85 2.88 12.88 10.99
N TYR A 86 3.13 11.70 10.43
CA TYR A 86 2.81 10.42 11.06
C TYR A 86 4.03 9.51 11.18
N ASP A 87 4.20 8.92 12.37
CA ASP A 87 5.25 7.97 12.66
C ASP A 87 5.21 6.74 11.74
N LEU A 88 6.37 6.12 11.53
CA LEU A 88 6.54 5.02 10.58
C LEU A 88 5.56 3.86 10.81
N PRO A 89 5.32 3.35 12.04
CA PRO A 89 4.35 2.27 12.25
C PRO A 89 2.93 2.67 11.85
N LEU A 90 2.50 3.91 12.11
CA LEU A 90 1.15 4.37 11.77
C LEU A 90 0.89 4.41 10.27
N ARG A 91 1.94 4.49 9.46
CA ARG A 91 1.87 4.43 8.00
C ARG A 91 1.81 3.01 7.44
N CYS A 92 1.93 1.99 8.30
CA CYS A 92 1.84 0.57 7.93
C CYS A 92 0.39 0.06 8.03
N TRP A 93 0.09 -1.01 7.28
CA TRP A 93 -1.15 -1.75 7.45
C TRP A 93 -1.30 -2.22 8.90
N GLN A 94 -2.44 -1.90 9.51
CA GLN A 94 -2.79 -2.19 10.90
C GLN A 94 -1.80 -1.66 11.94
N GLY A 95 -0.92 -0.73 11.58
CA GLY A 95 0.15 -0.26 12.46
C GLY A 95 1.32 -1.26 12.61
N ARG A 96 1.34 -2.35 11.83
CA ARG A 96 2.24 -3.51 12.03
C ARG A 96 3.54 -3.37 11.24
N LEU A 97 4.48 -2.61 11.79
CA LEU A 97 5.84 -2.48 11.23
C LEU A 97 6.61 -3.80 11.29
N ASP A 98 6.30 -4.68 12.24
CA ASP A 98 6.91 -6.00 12.42
C ASP A 98 6.58 -7.00 11.29
N LEU A 99 5.58 -6.69 10.45
CA LEU A 99 5.24 -7.46 9.26
C LEU A 99 5.93 -6.95 7.98
N MET A 100 6.85 -5.98 8.12
CA MET A 100 7.52 -5.35 6.98
C MET A 100 8.95 -5.89 6.89
N GLU A 101 9.26 -6.62 5.81
CA GLU A 101 10.55 -7.29 5.65
C GLU A 101 11.66 -6.37 5.12
N MET A 102 11.30 -5.22 4.53
CA MET A 102 12.26 -4.31 3.93
C MET A 102 11.96 -2.85 4.30
N ILE A 103 13.02 -2.06 4.45
CA ILE A 103 12.93 -0.60 4.56
C ILE A 103 13.63 -0.01 3.34
N ALA A 104 12.90 0.74 2.53
CA ALA A 104 13.52 1.59 1.53
C ALA A 104 13.66 3.03 2.06
N VAL A 105 14.66 3.74 1.54
CA VAL A 105 15.02 5.09 1.99
C VAL A 105 15.24 6.00 0.79
N SER A 106 14.81 7.25 0.90
CA SER A 106 15.31 8.31 0.03
C SER A 106 16.20 9.24 0.84
N SER A 107 17.33 9.64 0.26
CA SER A 107 18.28 10.58 0.91
C SER A 107 17.64 11.92 1.24
N GLY A 108 16.63 12.33 0.47
CA GLY A 108 15.90 13.57 0.66
C GLY A 108 16.75 14.79 0.30
N SER A 109 16.29 15.62 -0.64
CA SER A 109 16.97 16.87 -0.98
C SER A 109 17.07 17.86 0.20
N THR A 110 16.29 17.65 1.26
CA THR A 110 16.24 18.48 2.48
C THR A 110 17.13 17.94 3.61
N GLY A 111 17.96 16.93 3.38
CA GLY A 111 18.91 16.38 4.36
C GLY A 111 18.32 15.41 5.40
N THR A 112 17.00 15.40 5.58
CA THR A 112 16.31 14.40 6.41
C THR A 112 15.81 13.25 5.54
N PRO A 113 16.30 12.01 5.73
CA PRO A 113 15.85 10.87 4.98
C PRO A 113 14.38 10.54 5.31
N LEU A 114 13.69 9.97 4.32
CA LEU A 114 12.35 9.40 4.54
C LEU A 114 12.40 7.91 4.33
N PHE A 115 11.84 7.19 5.31
CA PHE A 115 11.73 5.75 5.31
C PHE A 115 10.31 5.32 4.97
N TRP A 116 10.23 4.27 4.17
CA TRP A 116 8.99 3.58 3.83
C TRP A 116 9.19 2.07 4.01
N PRO A 117 8.35 1.44 4.83
CA PRO A 117 8.41 0.00 5.00
C PRO A 117 7.75 -0.68 3.81
N ARG A 118 8.27 -1.85 3.44
CA ARG A 118 7.80 -2.66 2.32
C ARG A 118 7.61 -4.08 2.82
N SER A 119 6.43 -4.63 2.56
CA SER A 119 6.20 -6.05 2.79
C SER A 119 6.43 -6.86 1.52
N ARG A 120 6.91 -8.10 1.65
CA ARG A 120 7.10 -9.02 0.53
C ARG A 120 5.81 -9.22 -0.26
N GLN A 121 4.68 -9.32 0.44
CA GLN A 121 3.38 -9.46 -0.19
C GLN A 121 3.09 -8.34 -1.20
N HIS A 122 3.33 -7.08 -0.84
CA HIS A 122 3.10 -5.96 -1.78
C HIS A 122 4.10 -5.93 -2.94
N GLU A 123 5.31 -6.48 -2.79
CA GLU A 123 6.25 -6.62 -3.92
C GLU A 123 5.77 -7.63 -4.97
N LEU A 124 5.04 -8.66 -4.53
CA LEU A 124 4.59 -9.76 -5.39
C LEU A 124 3.19 -9.51 -5.98
N GLU A 125 2.39 -8.62 -5.39
CA GLU A 125 1.08 -8.18 -5.89
C GLU A 125 1.17 -7.16 -7.05
N VAL A 126 1.99 -7.45 -8.06
CA VAL A 126 2.08 -6.65 -9.32
C VAL A 126 0.95 -6.98 -10.26
#